data_AF-A0A950PN68-F1
#
_entry.id   AF-A0A950PN68-F1
#
_cell.length_a   1.000
_cell.length_b   1.000
_cell.length_c   1.000
_cell.angle_alpha   90.00
_cell.angle_beta   90.00
_cell.angle_gamma   90.00
#
_symmetry.space_group_name_H-M   'P 1'
#
loop_
_entity.id
_entity.type
_entity.pdbx_description
1 polymer ?
#
loop_
_entity_poly.entity_id
_entity_poly.type
_entity_poly.pdbx_seq_one_letter_code
_entity_poly.pdbx_strand_id
1 'polypeptide(L)'
;MTTPSAVVRDPEADSQTPRSTLPAGLSFHHAPADDHGHHRIDAHIPDELHGNRPIGLIIWRPGDGEVQYIHTDHRARRRDVATALWHQAHTYALRTGSATPRHSPHQTSDGA
;
A
#
# COMPACT_ATOMS: atom_id res chain seq x y z
N MET A 1 7.36 -59.14 -21.23
CA MET A 1 7.22 -57.74 -21.67
C MET A 1 6.81 -56.94 -20.45
N THR A 2 7.72 -56.11 -19.96
CA THR A 2 7.68 -55.44 -18.66
C THR A 2 7.36 -53.97 -18.90
N THR A 3 6.29 -53.45 -18.30
CA THR A 3 5.99 -52.02 -18.27
C THR A 3 6.24 -51.53 -16.83
N PRO A 4 7.05 -50.48 -16.61
CA PRO A 4 7.40 -50.05 -15.27
C PRO A 4 6.32 -49.17 -14.63
N SER A 5 6.13 -49.37 -13.32
CA SER A 5 5.50 -48.43 -12.39
C SER A 5 6.24 -47.09 -12.40
N ALA A 6 5.52 -45.99 -12.63
CA ALA A 6 6.02 -44.65 -12.42
C ALA A 6 5.48 -44.12 -11.08
N VAL A 7 6.45 -43.82 -10.22
CA VAL A 7 6.36 -43.28 -8.87
C VAL A 7 5.75 -41.87 -8.87
N VAL A 8 4.96 -41.62 -7.82
CA VAL A 8 4.48 -40.33 -7.32
C VAL A 8 5.50 -39.20 -7.50
N ARG A 9 5.03 -38.05 -7.99
CA ARG A 9 5.70 -36.76 -7.78
C ARG A 9 4.65 -35.74 -7.38
N ASP A 10 4.70 -35.33 -6.12
CA ASP A 10 4.13 -34.07 -5.65
C ASP A 10 4.69 -32.91 -6.48
N PRO A 11 3.84 -31.98 -6.93
CA PRO A 11 4.24 -30.60 -7.02
C PRO A 11 3.87 -29.91 -5.70
N GLU A 12 4.86 -29.83 -4.79
CA GLU A 12 4.95 -28.68 -3.89
C GLU A 12 4.88 -27.37 -4.69
N ALA A 13 4.40 -26.33 -4.01
CA ALA A 13 4.48 -24.92 -4.35
C ALA A 13 3.26 -24.30 -5.05
N ASP A 14 2.12 -24.28 -4.35
CA ASP A 14 1.32 -23.06 -4.36
C ASP A 14 1.74 -22.18 -3.18
N SER A 15 2.82 -21.44 -3.45
CA SER A 15 3.07 -20.06 -3.04
C SER A 15 2.03 -19.52 -2.06
N GLN A 16 2.21 -19.80 -0.77
CA GLN A 16 1.65 -18.95 0.26
C GLN A 16 2.20 -17.55 0.02
N THR A 17 1.36 -16.67 -0.54
CA THR A 17 1.52 -15.22 -0.48
C THR A 17 2.11 -14.88 0.88
N PRO A 18 3.23 -14.14 1.00
CA PRO A 18 3.71 -13.76 2.31
C PRO A 18 2.54 -13.07 3.01
N ARG A 19 2.08 -13.68 4.12
CA ARG A 19 0.96 -13.17 4.91
C ARG A 19 1.23 -11.69 5.14
N SER A 20 0.30 -10.84 4.73
CA SER A 20 0.51 -9.40 4.75
C SER A 20 1.09 -8.99 6.10
N THR A 21 2.35 -8.57 6.09
CA THR A 21 3.12 -8.36 7.33
C THR A 21 3.11 -6.87 7.62
N LEU A 22 1.90 -6.33 7.83
CA LEU A 22 1.79 -4.95 8.30
C LEU A 22 2.57 -4.81 9.61
N PRO A 23 3.33 -3.72 9.78
CA PRO A 23 4.04 -3.49 11.02
C PRO A 23 3.06 -3.39 12.19
N ALA A 24 3.41 -3.98 13.32
CA ALA A 24 2.61 -3.91 14.53
C ALA A 24 2.38 -2.43 14.94
N GLY A 25 1.15 -2.10 15.33
CA GLY A 25 0.79 -0.74 15.74
C GLY A 25 0.65 0.26 14.58
N LEU A 26 0.60 -0.21 13.32
CA LEU A 26 0.30 0.67 12.18
C LEU A 26 -1.03 1.40 12.40
N SER A 27 -0.97 2.73 12.30
CA SER A 27 -2.12 3.62 12.40
C SER A 27 -2.14 4.59 11.24
N PHE A 28 -3.35 5.03 10.86
CA PHE A 28 -3.57 5.94 9.74
C PHE A 28 -4.17 7.25 10.24
N HIS A 29 -3.54 8.35 9.87
CA HIS A 29 -3.92 9.70 10.24
C HIS A 29 -4.31 10.45 8.99
N HIS A 30 -5.46 11.11 9.02
CA HIS A 30 -5.92 11.91 7.89
C HIS A 30 -5.44 13.34 8.13
N ALA A 31 -4.65 13.86 7.21
CA ALA A 31 -4.25 15.25 7.28
C ALA A 31 -5.40 16.14 6.76
N PRO A 32 -5.52 17.39 7.26
CA PRO A 32 -6.37 18.39 6.61
C PRO A 32 -6.03 18.51 5.13
N ALA A 33 -7.03 18.84 4.31
CA ALA A 33 -6.78 19.14 2.91
C ALA A 33 -5.86 20.36 2.79
N ASP A 34 -4.93 20.32 1.84
CA ASP A 34 -4.06 21.47 1.56
C ASP A 34 -4.81 22.59 0.83
N ASP A 35 -4.11 23.68 0.47
CA ASP A 35 -4.71 24.84 -0.24
C ASP A 35 -5.30 24.46 -1.62
N HIS A 36 -4.92 23.30 -2.16
CA HIS A 36 -5.43 22.76 -3.42
C HIS A 36 -6.53 21.71 -3.21
N GLY A 37 -6.92 21.45 -1.96
CA GLY A 37 -7.94 20.47 -1.60
C GLY A 37 -7.46 19.03 -1.68
N HIS A 38 -6.15 18.75 -1.78
CA HIS A 38 -5.66 17.38 -1.85
C HIS A 38 -5.98 16.61 -0.58
N HIS A 39 -6.44 15.38 -0.76
CA HIS A 39 -6.59 14.46 0.35
C HIS A 39 -5.25 13.81 0.66
N ARG A 40 -4.97 13.62 1.95
CA ARG A 40 -3.75 12.99 2.43
C ARG A 40 -4.02 12.05 3.59
N ILE A 41 -3.38 10.89 3.54
CA ILE A 41 -3.33 9.95 4.66
C ILE A 41 -1.86 9.63 4.95
N ASP A 42 -1.49 9.73 6.22
CA ASP A 42 -0.19 9.40 6.75
C ASP A 42 -0.27 8.07 7.53
N ALA A 43 0.70 7.19 7.30
CA ALA A 43 0.88 5.94 8.03
C ALA A 43 1.95 6.13 9.11
N HIS A 44 1.63 5.74 10.34
CA HIS A 44 2.50 5.88 11.50
C HIS A 44 2.63 4.53 12.23
N ILE A 45 3.82 4.28 12.78
CA ILE A 45 4.06 3.20 13.74
C ILE A 45 4.66 3.78 15.02
N PRO A 46 4.33 3.22 16.19
CA PRO A 46 5.01 3.55 17.43
C PRO A 46 6.40 2.91 17.41
N ASP A 47 7.37 3.62 16.84
CA ASP A 47 8.77 3.19 16.80
C ASP A 47 9.66 4.35 17.24
N GLU A 48 10.54 4.08 18.22
CA GLU A 48 11.52 5.04 18.73
C GLU A 48 12.44 5.56 17.62
N LEU A 49 12.69 4.75 16.57
CA LEU A 49 13.50 5.12 15.43
C LEU A 49 12.84 6.15 14.50
N HIS A 50 11.51 6.15 14.43
CA HIS A 50 10.75 7.03 13.54
C HIS A 50 10.16 8.24 14.28
N GLY A 51 10.01 8.15 15.61
CA GLY A 51 9.38 9.20 16.42
C GLY A 51 7.98 9.54 15.89
N ASN A 52 7.63 10.83 15.86
CA ASN A 52 6.36 11.30 15.31
C ASN A 52 6.32 11.39 13.77
N ARG A 53 7.35 10.92 13.04
CA ARG A 53 7.38 11.00 11.58
C ARG A 53 6.55 9.87 10.95
N PRO A 54 5.81 10.16 9.87
CA PRO A 54 5.12 9.10 9.13
C PRO A 54 6.12 8.18 8.42
N ILE A 55 5.82 6.88 8.42
CA ILE A 55 6.57 5.85 7.68
C ILE A 55 6.07 5.64 6.26
N GLY A 56 4.98 6.31 5.89
CA GLY A 56 4.45 6.33 4.54
C GLY A 56 3.32 7.34 4.45
N LEU A 57 3.00 7.74 3.23
CA LEU A 57 1.89 8.64 2.97
C LEU A 57 1.34 8.45 1.56
N ILE A 58 0.08 8.82 1.36
CA ILE A 58 -0.58 8.88 0.06
C ILE A 58 -1.31 10.22 -0.08
N ILE A 59 -1.20 10.84 -1.26
CA ILE A 59 -1.83 12.12 -1.61
C ILE A 59 -2.57 11.95 -2.93
N TRP A 60 -3.82 12.39 -3.00
CA TRP A 60 -4.62 12.34 -4.23
C TRP A 60 -5.53 13.56 -4.41
N ARG A 61 -5.87 13.84 -5.66
CA ARG A 61 -6.70 14.99 -6.06
C ARG A 61 -8.17 14.79 -5.67
N PRO A 62 -8.85 15.85 -5.21
CA PRO A 62 -10.25 15.79 -4.81
C PRO A 62 -11.20 15.68 -6.01
N GLY A 63 -10.80 16.20 -7.18
CA GLY A 63 -11.67 16.27 -8.35
C GLY A 63 -11.82 14.93 -9.06
N ASP A 64 -10.71 14.28 -9.39
CA ASP A 64 -10.68 13.08 -10.23
C ASP A 64 -10.02 11.87 -9.57
N GLY A 65 -9.58 12.02 -8.32
CA GLY A 65 -8.97 10.93 -7.57
C GLY A 65 -7.52 10.65 -7.96
N GLU A 66 -6.89 11.41 -8.84
CA GLU A 66 -5.54 11.09 -9.30
C GLU A 66 -4.52 11.12 -8.14
N VAL A 67 -3.89 9.97 -7.87
CA VAL A 67 -2.81 9.87 -6.89
C VAL A 67 -1.60 10.62 -7.42
N GLN A 68 -1.24 11.70 -6.73
CA GLN A 68 -0.05 12.50 -7.03
C GLN A 68 1.21 11.83 -6.49
N TYR A 69 1.08 11.18 -5.32
CA TYR A 69 2.22 10.64 -4.61
C TYR A 69 1.79 9.54 -3.66
N ILE A 70 2.53 8.43 -3.68
CA ILE A 70 2.48 7.40 -2.64
C ILE A 70 3.90 7.02 -2.29
N HIS A 71 4.19 6.98 -0.99
CA HIS A 71 5.53 6.69 -0.50
C HIS A 71 5.50 5.80 0.72
N THR A 72 6.55 5.00 0.84
CA THR A 72 6.87 4.23 2.03
C THR A 72 8.36 4.40 2.30
N ASP A 73 8.67 4.75 3.54
CA ASP A 73 10.04 4.84 4.03
C ASP A 73 10.79 3.54 3.72
N HIS A 74 12.01 3.64 3.21
CA HIS A 74 12.85 2.50 2.84
C HIS A 74 12.96 1.42 3.94
N ARG A 75 12.96 1.80 5.22
CA ARG A 75 13.04 0.89 6.38
C ARG A 75 11.73 0.14 6.63
N ALA A 76 10.61 0.69 6.15
CA ALA A 76 9.28 0.12 6.25
C ALA A 76 8.78 -0.52 4.93
N ARG A 77 9.60 -0.53 3.87
CA ARG A 77 9.28 -1.22 2.60
C ARG A 77 9.18 -2.73 2.81
N ARG A 78 8.48 -3.40 1.88
CA ARG A 78 8.18 -4.85 1.91
C ARG A 78 7.35 -5.28 3.13
N ARG A 79 6.62 -4.35 3.74
CA ARG A 79 5.69 -4.58 4.85
C ARG A 79 4.27 -4.11 4.52
N ASP A 80 3.93 -4.12 3.23
CA ASP A 80 2.62 -3.75 2.68
C ASP A 80 2.07 -2.37 3.07
N VAL A 81 2.91 -1.45 3.57
CA VAL A 81 2.47 -0.12 4.01
C VAL A 81 1.82 0.67 2.86
N ALA A 82 2.41 0.65 1.66
CA ALA A 82 1.83 1.29 0.48
C ALA A 82 0.46 0.68 0.11
N THR A 83 0.34 -0.65 0.16
CA THR A 83 -0.91 -1.36 -0.08
C THR A 83 -1.97 -0.97 0.94
N ALA A 84 -1.61 -0.88 2.22
CA ALA A 84 -2.54 -0.48 3.27
C ALA A 84 -2.97 0.98 3.15
N LEU A 85 -2.05 1.89 2.80
CA LEU A 85 -2.36 3.28 2.48
C LEU A 85 -3.36 3.38 1.33
N TRP A 86 -3.17 2.60 0.27
CA TRP A 86 -4.07 2.53 -0.87
C TRP A 86 -5.49 2.12 -0.48
N HIS A 87 -5.62 1.03 0.30
CA HIS A 87 -6.92 0.56 0.79
C HIS A 87 -7.59 1.56 1.74
N GLN A 88 -6.80 2.20 2.60
CA GLN A 88 -7.33 3.19 3.53
C GLN A 88 -7.83 4.43 2.80
N ALA A 89 -7.13 4.87 1.75
CA ALA A 89 -7.56 5.99 0.92
C ALA A 89 -8.87 5.69 0.17
N HIS A 90 -9.05 4.47 -0.34
CA HIS A 90 -10.33 4.00 -0.90
C HIS A 90 -11.45 4.03 0.14
N THR A 91 -11.17 3.50 1.33
CA THR A 91 -12.15 3.46 2.43
C THR A 91 -12.57 4.86 2.87
N TYR A 92 -11.62 5.79 2.96
CA TYR A 92 -11.88 7.19 3.27
C TYR A 92 -12.74 7.86 2.18
N ALA A 93 -12.40 7.67 0.90
CA ALA A 93 -13.15 8.24 -0.21
C ALA A 93 -14.61 7.77 -0.20
N LEU A 94 -14.84 6.46 -0.02
CA LEU A 94 -16.17 5.89 0.12
C LEU A 94 -16.95 6.49 1.31
N ARG A 95 -16.30 6.63 2.47
CA ARG A 95 -16.95 7.16 3.68
C ARG A 95 -17.32 8.64 3.58
N THR A 96 -16.52 9.42 2.85
CA THR A 96 -16.67 10.88 2.76
C THR A 96 -17.39 11.35 1.50
N GLY A 97 -17.63 10.45 0.53
CA GLY A 97 -18.14 10.81 -0.78
C GLY A 97 -17.13 11.54 -1.66
N SER A 98 -15.84 11.46 -1.32
CA SER A 98 -14.75 12.07 -2.10
C SER A 98 -14.39 11.21 -3.32
N ALA A 99 -13.66 11.78 -4.28
CA ALA A 99 -13.15 11.02 -5.41
C ALA A 99 -12.25 9.86 -4.94
N THR A 100 -12.52 8.66 -5.47
CA THR A 100 -11.76 7.45 -5.17
C THR A 100 -10.34 7.57 -5.75
N PRO A 101 -9.30 7.28 -4.95
CA PRO A 101 -7.93 7.36 -5.42
C PRO A 101 -7.69 6.39 -6.59
N ARG A 102 -7.06 6.89 -7.66
CA ARG A 102 -6.73 6.14 -8.87
C ARG A 102 -5.28 6.39 -9.27
N HIS A 103 -4.68 5.44 -9.98
CA HIS A 103 -3.35 5.64 -10.54
C HIS A 103 -3.36 6.79 -11.54
N SER A 104 -2.28 7.59 -11.55
CA SER A 104 -2.06 8.53 -12.64
C SER A 104 -1.96 7.76 -13.96
N PRO A 105 -2.59 8.26 -15.04
CA PRO A 105 -2.38 7.68 -16.37
C PRO A 105 -0.95 7.91 -16.87
N HIS A 106 -0.19 8.79 -16.22
CA HIS A 106 1.20 9.07 -16.53
C HIS A 106 2.10 8.13 -15.73
N GLN A 107 2.49 7.01 -16.35
CA GLN A 107 3.53 6.15 -15.80
C GLN A 107 4.86 6.91 -15.85
N THR A 108 5.43 7.22 -14.68
CA THR A 108 6.83 7.63 -14.61
C THR A 108 7.70 6.42 -14.93
N SER A 109 8.81 6.63 -15.65
CA SER A 109 9.80 5.58 -15.84
C SER A 109 10.24 5.02 -14.49
N ASP A 110 10.34 3.68 -14.37
CA ASP A 110 10.65 3.00 -13.12
C ASP A 110 11.88 3.62 -12.42
N GLY A 111 11.70 4.07 -11.17
CA GLY A 111 12.80 4.45 -10.27
C GLY A 111 13.26 5.91 -10.29
N ALA A 112 12.41 6.88 -10.63
CA ALA A 112 12.70 8.32 -10.45
C ALA A 112 12.77 8.75 -8.97
#